data_AF-A0A961R2G2-F1
#
_entry.id   AF-A0A961R2G2-F1
#
_cell.length_a   1.000
_cell.length_b   1.000
_cell.length_c   1.000
_cell.angle_alpha   90.00
_cell.angle_beta   90.00
_cell.angle_gamma   90.00
#
_symmetry.space_group_name_H-M   'P 1'
#
loop_
_entity.id
_entity.type
_entity.pdbx_description
1 polymer ?
#
loop_
_entity_poly.entity_id
_entity_poly.type
_entity_poly.pdbx_seq_one_letter_code
_entity_poly.pdbx_strand_id
1 'polypeptide(L)'
;ISLSTSDRQLVADARSRWQNTVAGLQDAMRVQAGVVGNIDTNRAEMAALVGQSQGATGALQATQAGNQLLALQSQQLADLIAVISANGRAQALTDAERAAAAEQGREQRRRFLTPGSGYQPGNARMFPGGN
;
A
#
# COMPACT_ATOMS: atom_id res chain seq x y z
N ILE A 1 -18.83 24.80 18.33
CA ILE A 1 -18.42 24.88 16.91
C ILE A 1 -18.98 23.63 16.23
N SER A 2 -20.12 23.74 15.55
CA SER A 2 -20.72 22.58 14.89
C SER A 2 -19.88 22.22 13.69
N LEU A 3 -19.21 21.06 13.74
CA LEU A 3 -18.61 20.43 12.57
C LEU A 3 -19.70 20.37 11.49
N SER A 4 -19.53 21.20 10.46
CA SER A 4 -20.45 21.23 9.33
C SER A 4 -20.51 19.82 8.75
N THR A 5 -21.63 19.42 8.13
CA THR A 5 -21.77 18.07 7.54
C THR A 5 -20.57 17.68 6.65
N SER A 6 -19.92 18.69 6.05
CA SER A 6 -18.65 18.65 5.31
C SER A 6 -17.43 18.16 6.12
N ASP A 7 -17.26 18.58 7.38
CA ASP A 7 -16.12 18.18 8.21
C ASP A 7 -16.24 16.71 8.64
N ARG A 8 -17.47 16.26 8.91
CA ARG A 8 -17.77 14.85 9.20
C ARG A 8 -17.50 13.94 8.01
N GLN A 9 -17.84 14.38 6.79
CA GLN A 9 -17.48 13.66 5.57
C GLN A 9 -15.98 13.60 5.34
N LEU A 10 -15.24 14.70 5.56
CA LEU A 10 -13.79 14.72 5.42
C LEU A 10 -13.09 13.73 6.35
N VAL A 11 -13.51 13.69 7.62
CA VAL A 11 -12.96 12.74 8.60
C VAL A 11 -13.33 11.30 8.24
N ALA A 12 -14.56 11.04 7.79
CA ALA A 12 -14.98 9.71 7.35
C ALA A 12 -14.17 9.23 6.14
N ASP A 13 -13.98 10.09 5.14
CA ASP A 13 -13.19 9.79 3.94
C ASP A 13 -11.71 9.58 4.28
N ALA A 14 -11.14 10.40 5.17
CA ALA A 14 -9.76 10.23 5.65
C ALA A 14 -9.59 8.89 6.37
N ARG A 15 -10.59 8.48 7.16
CA ARG A 15 -10.57 7.20 7.86
C ARG A 15 -10.69 6.01 6.91
N SER A 16 -11.58 6.08 5.92
CA SER A 16 -11.71 5.06 4.87
C SER A 16 -10.42 4.90 4.08
N ARG A 17 -9.79 6.03 3.70
CA ARG A 17 -8.47 6.02 3.05
C ARG A 17 -7.43 5.33 3.91
N TRP A 18 -7.24 5.77 5.16
CA TRP A 18 -6.29 5.15 6.09
C TRP A 18 -6.50 3.64 6.24
N GLN A 19 -7.76 3.19 6.30
CA GLN A 19 -8.05 1.75 6.36
C GLN A 19 -7.58 1.02 5.09
N ASN A 20 -7.79 1.60 3.90
CA ASN A 20 -7.31 1.02 2.64
C ASN A 20 -5.78 0.99 2.55
N THR A 21 -5.10 2.05 3.03
CA THR A 21 -3.63 2.11 3.02
C THR A 21 -3.02 1.05 3.93
N VAL A 22 -3.57 0.92 5.14
CA VAL A 22 -3.11 -0.06 6.13
C VAL A 22 -3.40 -1.48 5.66
N ALA A 23 -4.56 -1.74 5.05
CA ALA A 23 -4.88 -3.04 4.48
C ALA A 23 -3.90 -3.42 3.34
N GLY A 24 -3.63 -2.49 2.42
CA GLY A 24 -2.67 -2.71 1.33
C GLY A 24 -1.24 -2.95 1.84
N LEU A 25 -0.80 -2.20 2.85
CA LEU A 25 0.49 -2.42 3.50
C LEU A 25 0.55 -3.78 4.21
N GLN A 26 -0.51 -4.17 4.91
CA GLN A 26 -0.59 -5.46 5.60
C GLN A 26 -0.54 -6.63 4.61
N ASP A 27 -1.25 -6.54 3.47
CA ASP A 27 -1.18 -7.54 2.41
C ASP A 27 0.23 -7.62 1.82
N ALA A 28 0.87 -6.49 1.55
CA ALA A 28 2.24 -6.46 1.06
C ALA A 28 3.22 -7.09 2.06
N MET A 29 3.10 -6.78 3.35
CA MET A 29 3.90 -7.40 4.41
C MET A 29 3.63 -8.89 4.55
N ARG A 30 2.38 -9.35 4.35
CA ARG A 30 2.04 -10.78 4.40
C ARG A 30 2.64 -11.55 3.23
N VAL A 31 2.61 -10.98 2.03
CA VAL A 31 3.28 -11.55 0.85
C VAL A 31 4.80 -11.59 1.08
N GLN A 32 5.40 -10.49 1.55
CA GLN A 32 6.83 -10.44 1.87
C GLN A 32 7.21 -11.47 2.95
N ALA A 33 6.44 -11.58 4.03
CA ALA A 33 6.70 -12.55 5.09
C ALA A 33 6.56 -14.01 4.60
N GLY A 34 5.60 -14.29 3.72
CA GLY A 34 5.45 -15.60 3.09
C GLY A 34 6.66 -15.95 2.21
N VAL A 35 7.10 -15.01 1.37
CA VAL A 35 8.29 -15.19 0.53
C VAL A 35 9.54 -15.39 1.39
N VAL A 36 9.77 -14.52 2.38
CA VAL A 36 10.93 -14.62 3.28
C VAL A 36 10.93 -15.93 4.06
N GLY A 37 9.77 -16.38 4.55
CA GLY A 37 9.64 -17.67 5.24
C GLY A 37 9.97 -18.87 4.36
N ASN A 38 9.77 -18.77 3.05
CA ASN A 38 10.11 -19.84 2.10
C ASN A 38 11.59 -19.84 1.70
N ILE A 39 12.33 -18.73 1.87
CA ILE A 39 13.74 -18.62 1.45
C ILE A 39 14.63 -19.66 2.13
N ASP A 40 14.49 -19.84 3.45
CA ASP A 40 15.35 -20.77 4.20
C ASP A 40 15.13 -22.22 3.77
N THR A 41 13.88 -22.63 3.56
CA THR A 41 13.52 -23.95 3.02
C THR A 41 14.06 -24.13 1.61
N ASN A 42 13.81 -23.16 0.71
CA ASN A 42 14.31 -23.18 -0.66
C ASN A 42 15.85 -23.27 -0.70
N ARG A 43 16.54 -22.60 0.22
CA ARG A 43 18.00 -22.63 0.34
C ARG A 43 18.52 -23.99 0.80
N ALA A 44 17.84 -24.64 1.74
CA ALA A 44 18.17 -25.99 2.19
C ALA A 44 17.97 -27.03 1.07
N GLU A 45 16.86 -26.94 0.34
CA GLU A 45 16.60 -27.77 -0.84
C GLU A 45 17.66 -27.55 -1.91
N MET A 46 18.03 -26.29 -2.20
CA MET A 46 19.14 -25.97 -3.13
C MET A 46 20.44 -26.66 -2.74
N ALA A 47 20.82 -26.59 -1.47
CA ALA A 47 22.07 -27.17 -0.99
C ALA A 47 22.07 -28.70 -1.16
N ALA A 48 20.93 -29.36 -0.89
CA ALA A 48 20.77 -30.79 -1.11
C ALA A 48 20.86 -31.16 -2.60
N LEU A 49 20.21 -30.40 -3.47
CA LEU A 49 20.23 -30.59 -4.92
C LEU A 49 21.63 -30.39 -5.51
N VAL A 50 22.33 -29.35 -5.09
CA VAL A 50 23.73 -29.12 -5.49
C VAL A 50 24.63 -30.27 -5.01
N GLY A 51 24.45 -30.75 -3.78
CA GLY A 51 25.18 -31.91 -3.26
C GLY A 51 24.93 -33.17 -4.10
N GLN A 52 23.69 -33.44 -4.50
CA GLN A 52 23.35 -34.55 -5.39
C GLN A 52 23.95 -34.36 -6.79
N SER A 53 23.97 -33.13 -7.33
CA SER A 53 24.61 -32.82 -8.60
C SER A 53 26.12 -33.06 -8.58
N GLN A 54 26.80 -32.70 -7.48
CA GLN A 54 28.25 -32.85 -7.34
C GLN A 54 28.67 -34.30 -7.07
N GLY A 55 27.82 -35.08 -6.39
CA GLY A 55 28.02 -36.51 -6.15
C GLY A 55 27.58 -37.42 -7.30
N ALA A 56 26.92 -36.87 -8.32
CA ALA A 56 26.43 -37.62 -9.48
C ALA A 56 27.60 -38.21 -10.28
N THR A 57 27.68 -39.54 -10.34
CA THR A 57 28.74 -40.26 -11.06
C THR A 57 28.39 -40.51 -12.54
N GLY A 58 27.19 -40.13 -12.99
CA GLY A 58 26.72 -40.31 -14.36
C GLY A 58 25.92 -39.13 -14.92
N ALA A 59 25.93 -38.99 -16.25
CA ALA A 59 25.33 -37.86 -16.97
C ALA A 59 23.85 -37.64 -16.65
N LEU A 60 23.05 -38.71 -16.52
CA LEU A 60 21.62 -38.61 -16.20
C LEU A 60 21.37 -38.04 -14.80
N GLN A 61 22.19 -38.39 -13.80
CA GLN A 61 22.06 -37.87 -12.44
C GLN A 61 22.44 -36.39 -12.38
N ALA A 62 23.51 -36.00 -13.10
CA ALA A 62 23.88 -34.60 -13.25
C ALA A 62 22.77 -33.78 -13.95
N THR A 63 22.15 -34.33 -15.00
CA THR A 63 21.01 -33.68 -15.69
C THR A 63 19.77 -33.58 -14.80
N GLN A 64 19.45 -34.61 -14.02
CA GLN A 64 18.31 -34.54 -13.08
C GLN A 64 18.52 -33.47 -12.01
N ALA A 65 19.71 -33.42 -11.41
CA ALA A 65 20.05 -32.38 -10.44
C ALA A 65 20.02 -30.97 -11.08
N GLY A 66 20.45 -30.85 -12.35
CA GLY A 66 20.31 -29.64 -13.14
C GLY A 66 18.85 -29.21 -13.35
N ASN A 67 17.95 -30.14 -13.67
CA ASN A 67 16.52 -29.85 -13.82
C ASN A 67 15.89 -29.40 -12.50
N GLN A 68 16.33 -29.96 -11.38
CA GLN A 68 15.86 -29.55 -10.05
C GLN A 68 16.37 -28.15 -9.67
N LEU A 69 17.62 -27.81 -10.02
CA LEU A 69 18.13 -26.44 -9.86
C LEU A 69 17.36 -25.42 -10.71
N LEU A 70 16.97 -25.78 -11.94
CA LEU A 70 16.14 -24.94 -12.81
C LEU A 70 14.74 -24.73 -12.23
N ALA A 71 14.13 -25.77 -11.66
CA ALA A 71 12.83 -25.66 -10.99
C ALA A 71 12.90 -24.71 -9.79
N LEU A 72 13.95 -24.86 -8.96
CA LEU A 72 14.16 -23.97 -7.82
C LEU A 72 14.46 -22.53 -8.23
N GLN A 73 15.26 -22.33 -9.29
CA GLN A 73 15.53 -21.00 -9.83
C GLN A 73 14.24 -20.35 -10.35
N SER A 74 13.38 -21.13 -11.00
CA SER A 74 12.06 -20.66 -11.46
C SER A 74 11.17 -20.26 -10.29
N GLN A 75 11.22 -20.99 -9.17
CA GLN A 75 10.52 -20.64 -7.95
C GLN A 75 11.05 -19.35 -7.31
N GLN A 76 12.37 -19.18 -7.23
CA GLN A 76 12.99 -17.93 -6.76
C GLN A 76 12.60 -16.72 -7.63
N LEU A 77 12.51 -16.89 -8.95
CA LEU A 77 12.04 -15.84 -9.85
C LEU A 77 10.56 -15.50 -9.60
N ALA A 78 9.71 -16.51 -9.40
CA ALA A 78 8.29 -16.30 -9.07
C ALA A 78 8.12 -15.55 -7.74
N ASP A 79 8.89 -15.92 -6.71
CA ASP A 79 8.93 -15.25 -5.42
C ASP A 79 9.38 -13.78 -5.55
N LEU A 80 10.41 -13.52 -6.37
CA LEU A 80 10.90 -12.16 -6.63
C LEU A 80 9.86 -11.33 -7.41
N ILE A 81 9.17 -11.92 -8.39
CA ILE A 81 8.05 -11.27 -9.10
C ILE A 81 6.91 -10.94 -8.13
N ALA A 82 6.57 -11.84 -7.21
CA ALA A 82 5.55 -11.60 -6.20
C ALA A 82 5.90 -10.41 -5.30
N VAL A 83 7.16 -10.33 -4.83
CA VAL A 83 7.64 -9.19 -4.02
C VAL A 83 7.63 -7.89 -4.82
N ILE A 84 8.08 -7.89 -6.08
CA ILE A 84 8.06 -6.69 -6.93
C ILE A 84 6.61 -6.24 -7.19
N SER A 85 5.70 -7.18 -7.49
CA SER A 85 4.28 -6.87 -7.71
C SER A 85 3.63 -6.29 -6.46
N ALA A 86 3.92 -6.86 -5.27
CA ALA A 86 3.43 -6.35 -4.00
C ALA A 86 3.95 -4.92 -3.72
N ASN A 87 5.25 -4.67 -3.94
CA ASN A 87 5.83 -3.33 -3.81
C ASN A 87 5.21 -2.34 -4.81
N GLY A 88 5.02 -2.75 -6.07
CA GLY A 88 4.39 -1.92 -7.10
C GLY A 88 2.94 -1.55 -6.74
N ARG A 89 2.17 -2.49 -6.17
CA ARG A 89 0.82 -2.21 -5.66
C ARG A 89 0.85 -1.20 -4.50
N ALA A 90 1.77 -1.37 -3.55
CA ALA A 90 1.92 -0.44 -2.43
C ALA A 90 2.29 0.98 -2.89
N GLN A 91 3.18 1.10 -3.89
CA GLN A 91 3.52 2.38 -4.51
C GLN A 91 2.32 3.00 -5.24
N ALA A 92 1.59 2.22 -6.04
CA ALA A 92 0.41 2.70 -6.75
C ALA A 92 -0.69 3.20 -5.78
N LEU A 93 -0.89 2.52 -4.64
CA LEU A 93 -1.80 2.98 -3.58
C LEU A 93 -1.34 4.33 -2.98
N THR A 94 -0.04 4.45 -2.67
CA THR A 94 0.54 5.69 -2.14
C THR A 94 0.36 6.87 -3.12
N ASP A 95 0.57 6.64 -4.42
CA ASP A 95 0.41 7.67 -5.44
C ASP A 95 -1.07 8.04 -5.64
N ALA A 96 -1.97 7.06 -5.62
CA ALA A 96 -3.42 7.30 -5.65
C ALA A 96 -3.89 8.13 -4.44
N GLU A 97 -3.36 7.87 -3.24
CA GLU A 97 -3.63 8.65 -2.04
C GLU A 97 -3.18 10.11 -2.18
N ARG A 98 -1.96 10.33 -2.68
CA ARG A 98 -1.43 11.68 -2.93
C ARG A 98 -2.29 12.46 -3.91
N ALA A 99 -2.70 11.81 -5.01
CA ALA A 99 -3.58 12.42 -6.01
C ALA A 99 -4.95 12.78 -5.40
N ALA A 100 -5.55 11.87 -4.63
CA ALA A 100 -6.83 12.11 -3.96
C ALA A 100 -6.74 13.24 -2.92
N ALA A 101 -5.65 13.31 -2.15
CA ALA A 101 -5.41 14.39 -1.19
C ALA A 101 -5.25 15.75 -1.89
N ALA A 102 -4.54 15.80 -3.02
CA ALA A 102 -4.40 17.02 -3.82
C ALA A 102 -5.77 17.50 -4.35
N GLU A 103 -6.61 16.60 -4.85
CA GLU A 103 -7.93 16.96 -5.37
C GLU A 103 -8.89 17.44 -4.27
N GLN A 104 -8.86 16.79 -3.11
CA GLN A 104 -9.62 17.28 -1.96
C GLN A 104 -9.14 18.66 -1.49
N GLY A 105 -7.83 18.90 -1.47
CA GLY A 105 -7.28 20.22 -1.15
C GLY A 105 -7.77 21.31 -2.12
N ARG A 106 -7.87 20.99 -3.41
CA ARG A 106 -8.45 21.88 -4.42
C ARG A 106 -9.93 22.18 -4.15
N GLU A 107 -10.74 21.17 -3.88
CA GLU A 107 -12.17 21.35 -3.59
C GLU A 107 -12.42 22.11 -2.28
N GLN A 108 -11.65 21.82 -1.22
CA GLN A 108 -11.72 22.60 0.02
C GLN A 108 -11.35 24.06 -0.22
N ARG A 109 -10.27 24.32 -0.97
CA ARG A 109 -9.86 25.68 -1.34
C ARG A 109 -10.91 26.38 -2.20
N ARG A 110 -11.54 25.68 -3.15
CA ARG A 110 -12.64 26.22 -3.97
C ARG A 110 -13.82 26.65 -3.09
N ARG A 111 -14.23 25.79 -2.16
CA ARG A 111 -15.32 26.08 -1.19
C ARG A 111 -14.97 27.21 -0.23
N PHE A 112 -13.70 27.30 0.19
CA PHE A 112 -13.23 28.39 1.04
C PHE A 112 -13.20 29.74 0.30
N LEU A 113 -12.77 29.75 -0.97
CA LEU A 113 -12.71 30.95 -1.81
C LEU A 113 -14.06 31.35 -2.41
N THR A 114 -15.05 30.45 -2.39
CA THR A 114 -16.44 30.73 -2.72
C THR A 114 -17.34 30.46 -1.51
N PRO A 115 -17.26 31.25 -0.43
CA PRO A 115 -18.25 31.17 0.63
C PRO A 115 -19.61 31.52 0.02
N GLY A 116 -20.63 30.69 0.27
CA GLY A 116 -22.02 31.08 -0.02
C GLY A 116 -22.35 32.42 0.65
N SER A 117 -23.39 33.11 0.13
CA SER A 117 -23.87 34.46 0.51
C SER A 117 -23.15 35.04 1.72
N GLY A 118 -22.17 35.91 1.44
CA GLY A 118 -21.22 36.43 2.42
C GLY A 118 -21.90 36.98 3.67
N TYR A 119 -21.11 37.02 4.76
CA TYR A 119 -21.49 37.63 6.04
C TYR A 119 -22.37 38.87 5.83
N GLN A 120 -23.67 38.74 6.12
CA GLN A 120 -24.54 39.90 6.26
C GLN A 120 -24.22 40.49 7.64
N PRO A 121 -23.59 41.67 7.72
CA PRO A 121 -23.40 42.33 9.01
C PRO A 121 -24.77 42.58 9.62
N GLY A 122 -25.13 41.78 10.63
CA GLY A 122 -26.26 42.07 11.49
C GLY A 122 -25.93 43.31 12.30
N ASN A 123 -26.88 44.26 12.40
CA ASN A 123 -26.73 45.46 13.21
C ASN A 123 -26.45 45.06 14.67
N ALA A 124 -25.18 45.10 15.09
CA ALA A 124 -24.80 44.98 16.47
C ALA A 124 -25.17 46.28 17.20
N ARG A 125 -26.36 46.33 17.79
CA ARG A 125 -26.71 47.41 18.73
C ARG A 125 -25.99 47.13 20.05
N MET A 126 -24.89 47.83 20.29
CA MET A 126 -24.06 47.68 21.49
C MET A 126 -24.63 48.34 22.74
N PHE A 127 -25.72 49.12 22.65
CA PHE A 127 -26.34 49.75 23.82
C PHE A 127 -27.86 49.90 23.65
N PRO A 128 -28.71 49.34 24.55
CA PRO A 128 -30.07 49.81 24.71
C PRO A 128 -30.02 51.10 25.55
N GLY A 129 -29.90 52.25 24.89
CA GLY A 129 -30.03 53.54 25.54
C GLY A 129 -31.48 53.78 25.93
N GLY A 130 -31.75 53.75 27.24
CA GLY A 130 -33.05 54.08 27.82
C GLY A 130 -33.32 55.59 27.86
N ASN A 131 -34.60 55.91 27.81
CA ASN A 131 -35.27 56.90 28.65
C ASN A 131 -36.76 56.54 28.71
#